data_AF-A0A1N5WE89-F1
#
_entry.id   AF-A0A1N5WE89-F1
#
_cell.length_a   1.000
_cell.length_b   1.000
_cell.length_c   1.000
_cell.angle_alpha   90.00
_cell.angle_beta   90.00
_cell.angle_gamma   90.00
#
_symmetry.space_group_name_H-M   'P 1'
#
loop_
_entity.id
_entity.type
_entity.pdbx_description
1 polymer ?
#
loop_
_entity_poly.entity_id
_entity_poly.type
_entity_poly.pdbx_seq_one_letter_code
_entity_poly.pdbx_strand_id
1 'polypeptide(L)'
;MIARNERPAREVGATYRSSTYTSLLPWQVRERRFAPTGLGRRGLNPDDVYAFLDRVAVDMAAVYAALAESRLETVRIKNALRRWQTDQARARNERDDPR
;
A
#
# COMPACT_ATOMS: atom_id res chain seq x y z
N MET A 1 -29.07 -3.41 -29.53
CA MET A 1 -28.71 -4.00 -28.22
C MET A 1 -27.19 -3.94 -28.08
N ILE A 2 -26.66 -2.98 -27.30
CA ILE A 2 -25.22 -2.74 -27.17
C ILE A 2 -24.71 -3.50 -25.94
N ALA A 3 -23.92 -4.55 -26.18
CA ALA A 3 -23.21 -5.28 -25.14
C ALA A 3 -22.21 -4.34 -24.45
N ARG A 4 -22.44 -4.07 -23.15
CA ARG A 4 -21.49 -3.34 -22.31
C ARG A 4 -20.34 -4.28 -22.00
N ASN A 5 -19.19 -4.03 -22.63
CA ASN A 5 -17.93 -4.65 -22.25
C ASN A 5 -17.51 -4.15 -20.87
N GLU A 6 -17.89 -4.89 -19.84
CA GLU A 6 -17.29 -4.80 -18.51
C GLU A 6 -15.84 -5.30 -18.62
N ARG A 7 -14.91 -4.37 -18.78
CA ARG A 7 -13.48 -4.65 -18.63
C ARG A 7 -13.21 -4.78 -17.13
N PRO A 8 -12.84 -5.95 -16.60
CA PRO A 8 -12.29 -6.00 -15.25
C PRO A 8 -11.00 -5.19 -15.26
N ALA A 9 -10.94 -4.19 -14.36
CA ALA A 9 -9.75 -3.40 -14.16
C ALA A 9 -8.57 -4.37 -13.93
N ARG A 10 -7.52 -4.23 -14.75
CA ARG A 10 -6.26 -4.93 -14.55
C ARG A 10 -5.76 -4.60 -13.15
N GLU A 11 -5.91 -5.54 -12.22
CA GLU A 11 -5.21 -5.57 -10.94
C GLU A 11 -3.73 -5.82 -11.21
N VAL A 12 -3.02 -4.78 -11.65
CA VAL A 12 -1.57 -4.80 -11.72
C VAL A 12 -1.06 -4.68 -10.28
N GLY A 13 -0.64 -5.80 -9.70
CA GLY A 13 0.11 -5.82 -8.44
C GLY A 13 -0.67 -6.24 -7.19
N ALA A 14 -1.71 -7.07 -7.31
CA ALA A 14 -2.16 -7.87 -6.17
C ALA A 14 -1.10 -8.95 -5.90
N THR A 15 0.01 -8.56 -5.25
CA THR A 15 0.88 -9.50 -4.54
C THR A 15 -0.03 -10.43 -3.75
N TYR A 16 0.14 -11.75 -3.90
CA TYR A 16 -0.58 -12.80 -3.18
C TYR A 16 -0.72 -12.44 -1.69
N ARG A 17 -1.79 -11.74 -1.34
CA ARG A 17 -2.08 -11.21 -0.01
C ARG A 17 -3.44 -11.76 0.32
N SER A 18 -3.47 -13.03 0.69
CA SER A 18 -4.60 -13.56 1.44
C SER A 18 -4.83 -12.59 2.59
N SER A 19 -6.04 -12.05 2.71
CA SER A 19 -6.40 -11.08 3.77
C SER A 19 -6.16 -11.63 5.19
N THR A 20 -5.91 -12.93 5.30
CA THR A 20 -5.50 -13.66 6.50
C THR A 20 -4.01 -13.53 6.85
N TYR A 21 -3.14 -13.13 5.92
CA TYR A 21 -1.73 -12.82 6.22
C TYR A 21 -1.60 -11.33 6.53
N THR A 22 -1.45 -11.03 7.83
CA THR A 22 -1.02 -9.69 8.26
C THR A 22 0.36 -9.43 7.68
N SER A 23 0.45 -8.40 6.83
CA SER A 23 1.71 -7.99 6.23
C SER A 23 2.72 -7.63 7.33
N LEU A 24 3.93 -8.17 7.23
CA LEU A 24 4.99 -7.88 8.19
C LEU A 24 5.36 -6.39 8.16
N LEU A 25 5.44 -5.78 9.34
CA LEU A 25 5.93 -4.42 9.52
C LEU A 25 7.47 -4.40 9.64
N PRO A 26 8.15 -3.32 9.22
CA PRO A 26 9.61 -3.24 9.29
C PRO A 26 10.18 -3.54 10.68
N TRP A 27 9.55 -3.03 11.75
CA TRP A 27 9.99 -3.28 13.12
C TRP A 27 9.85 -4.76 13.52
N GLN A 28 8.80 -5.45 13.04
CA GLN A 28 8.60 -6.88 13.29
C GLN A 28 9.70 -7.74 12.65
N VAL A 29 10.27 -7.27 11.53
CA VAL A 29 11.41 -7.94 10.87
C VAL A 29 12.68 -7.76 11.70
N ARG A 30 12.94 -6.56 12.22
CA ARG A 30 14.11 -6.25 13.08
C ARG A 30 14.09 -7.05 14.39
N GLU A 31 12.91 -7.18 14.99
CA GLU A 31 12.76 -7.80 16.30
C GLU A 31 12.61 -9.31 16.24
N ARG A 32 12.53 -9.89 15.04
CA ARG A 32 12.34 -11.33 14.87
C ARG A 32 13.54 -12.09 15.43
N ARG A 33 13.30 -12.93 16.42
CA ARG A 33 14.29 -13.87 16.97
C ARG A 33 14.09 -15.26 16.41
N PHE A 34 15.20 -15.90 16.04
CA PHE A 34 15.22 -17.29 15.57
C PHE A 34 15.78 -18.19 16.66
N ALA A 35 15.18 -19.38 16.81
CA ALA A 35 15.73 -20.39 17.70
C ALA A 35 17.06 -20.93 17.13
N PRO A 36 18.05 -21.22 17.98
CA PRO A 36 19.26 -21.92 17.55
C PRO A 36 18.93 -23.26 16.88
N THR A 37 19.77 -23.70 15.95
CA THR A 37 19.62 -25.04 15.36
C THR A 37 19.87 -26.12 16.40
N GLY A 38 19.10 -27.22 16.32
CA GLY A 38 19.27 -28.37 17.21
C GLY A 38 20.65 -29.05 17.07
N LEU A 39 21.02 -29.81 18.10
CA LEU A 39 22.28 -30.56 18.18
C LEU A 39 22.55 -31.37 16.89
N GLY A 40 23.77 -31.26 16.37
CA GLY A 40 24.22 -31.95 15.15
C GLY A 40 23.85 -31.26 13.83
N ARG A 41 23.17 -30.10 13.86
CA ARG A 41 22.88 -29.30 12.65
C ARG A 41 23.65 -27.99 12.67
N ARG A 42 24.22 -27.63 11.53
CA ARG A 42 24.89 -26.34 11.34
C ARG A 42 23.85 -25.31 10.88
N GLY A 43 23.68 -24.24 11.66
CA GLY A 43 22.83 -23.11 11.34
C GLY A 43 23.56 -22.01 10.58
N LEU A 44 22.80 -20.99 10.15
CA LEU A 44 23.37 -19.73 9.68
C LEU A 44 24.04 -18.98 10.84
N ASN A 45 25.04 -18.16 10.51
CA ASN A 45 25.64 -17.25 11.47
C ASN A 45 24.58 -16.22 11.93
N PRO A 46 24.27 -16.13 13.23
CA PRO A 46 23.29 -15.18 13.72
C PRO A 46 23.58 -13.73 13.33
N ASP A 47 24.86 -13.31 13.34
CA ASP A 47 25.23 -11.93 13.06
C ASP A 47 24.94 -11.54 11.62
N ASP A 48 25.27 -12.41 10.66
CA ASP A 48 24.99 -12.20 9.24
C ASP A 48 23.47 -12.16 8.98
N VAL A 49 22.70 -13.00 9.67
CA VAL A 49 21.24 -13.01 9.59
C VAL A 49 20.66 -11.69 10.11
N TYR A 50 21.10 -11.23 11.28
CA TYR A 50 20.59 -9.99 11.86
C TYR A 50 21.00 -8.76 11.05
N ALA A 51 22.22 -8.72 10.48
CA ALA A 51 22.65 -7.65 9.57
C ALA A 51 21.81 -7.60 8.29
N PHE A 52 21.48 -8.77 7.72
CA PHE A 52 20.61 -8.85 6.56
C PHE A 52 19.18 -8.38 6.88
N LEU A 53 18.61 -8.81 8.01
CA LEU A 53 17.26 -8.41 8.43
C LEU A 53 17.16 -6.92 8.74
N ASP A 54 18.22 -6.32 9.29
CA ASP A 54 18.29 -4.88 9.49
C ASP A 54 18.15 -4.13 8.16
N ARG A 55 18.93 -4.52 7.15
CA ARG A 55 18.86 -3.94 5.80
C ARG A 55 17.48 -4.15 5.17
N VAL A 56 16.92 -5.35 5.24
CA VAL A 56 15.57 -5.64 4.72
C VAL A 56 14.55 -4.73 5.39
N ALA A 57 14.64 -4.52 6.71
CA ALA A 57 13.74 -3.64 7.41
C ALA A 57 13.90 -2.16 7.01
N VAL A 58 15.13 -1.68 6.76
CA VAL A 58 15.36 -0.34 6.20
C VAL A 58 14.66 -0.20 4.85
N ASP A 59 14.90 -1.15 3.94
CA ASP A 59 14.35 -1.11 2.59
C ASP A 59 12.82 -1.18 2.59
N MET A 60 12.24 -2.04 3.45
CA MET A 60 10.79 -2.09 3.66
C MET A 60 10.21 -0.78 4.19
N ALA A 61 10.90 -0.12 5.11
CA ALA A 61 10.46 1.17 5.64
C ALA A 61 10.44 2.24 4.54
N ALA A 62 11.46 2.27 3.67
CA ALA A 62 11.52 3.19 2.54
C ALA A 62 10.38 2.94 1.55
N VAL A 63 10.10 1.68 1.19
CA VAL A 63 8.99 1.33 0.28
C VAL A 63 7.63 1.72 0.88
N TYR A 64 7.43 1.49 2.18
CA TYR A 64 6.17 1.85 2.84
C TYR A 64 5.98 3.36 2.96
N ALA A 65 7.06 4.12 3.18
CA ALA A 65 7.02 5.58 3.16
C ALA A 65 6.63 6.12 1.78
N ALA A 66 7.27 5.63 0.71
CA ALA A 66 6.93 6.01 -0.66
C ALA A 66 5.49 5.65 -1.04
N LEU A 67 5.00 4.49 -0.61
CA LEU A 67 3.61 4.09 -0.80
C LEU A 67 2.63 5.00 -0.05
N ALA A 68 2.97 5.39 1.19
CA ALA A 68 2.14 6.31 1.97
C ALA A 68 2.06 7.69 1.30
N GLU A 69 3.18 8.20 0.79
CA GLU A 69 3.23 9.45 0.04
C GLU A 69 2.35 9.41 -1.22
N SER A 70 2.49 8.38 -2.05
CA SER A 70 1.67 8.20 -3.26
C SER A 70 0.15 8.14 -2.94
N ARG A 71 -0.21 7.49 -1.82
CA ARG A 71 -1.61 7.46 -1.37
C ARG A 71 -2.11 8.83 -0.94
N LEU A 72 -1.28 9.63 -0.26
CA LEU A 72 -1.63 10.99 0.13
C LEU A 72 -1.83 11.89 -1.09
N GLU A 73 -0.97 11.78 -2.11
CA GLU A 73 -1.13 12.49 -3.38
C GLU A 73 -2.45 12.14 -4.07
N THR A 74 -2.78 10.85 -4.12
CA THR A 74 -4.05 10.38 -4.70
C THR A 74 -5.24 10.96 -3.95
N VAL A 75 -5.20 11.01 -2.62
CA VAL A 75 -6.25 11.62 -1.79
C VAL A 75 -6.37 13.11 -2.07
N ARG A 76 -5.26 13.84 -2.20
CA ARG A 76 -5.26 15.27 -2.53
C ARG A 76 -5.90 15.54 -3.89
N ILE A 77 -5.54 14.76 -4.91
CA ILE A 77 -6.11 14.88 -6.27
C ILE A 77 -7.62 14.61 -6.24
N LYS A 78 -8.04 13.51 -5.60
CA LYS A 78 -9.46 13.16 -5.47
C LYS A 78 -10.25 14.25 -4.74
N ASN A 79 -9.69 14.83 -3.69
CA ASN A 79 -10.33 15.92 -2.95
C ASN A 79 -10.44 17.20 -3.78
N ALA A 80 -9.42 17.55 -4.55
CA ALA A 80 -9.46 18.70 -5.45
C ALA A 80 -10.55 18.51 -6.52
N LEU A 81 -10.61 17.32 -7.13
CA LEU A 81 -11.63 16.98 -8.11
C LEU A 81 -13.04 17.06 -7.52
N ARG A 82 -13.24 16.51 -6.32
CA ARG A 82 -14.53 16.53 -5.63
C ARG A 82 -15.00 17.96 -5.33
N ARG A 83 -14.09 18.84 -4.89
CA ARG A 83 -14.40 20.26 -4.66
C ARG A 83 -14.84 20.94 -5.96
N TRP A 84 -14.05 20.80 -7.02
CA TRP A 84 -14.41 21.36 -8.32
C TRP A 84 -15.76 20.86 -8.84
N GLN A 85 -16.06 19.56 -8.71
CA GLN A 85 -17.37 19.00 -9.08
C GLN A 85 -18.52 19.61 -8.27
N THR A 86 -18.29 19.89 -6.99
CA THR A 86 -19.29 20.51 -6.11
C THR A 86 -19.55 21.96 -6.51
N ASP A 87 -18.49 22.72 -6.81
CA ASP A 87 -18.61 24.12 -7.23
C ASP A 87 -19.30 24.23 -8.60
N GLN A 88 -18.99 23.32 -9.53
CA GLN A 88 -19.69 23.23 -10.82
C GLN A 88 -21.18 22.88 -10.67
N ALA A 89 -21.53 21.95 -9.77
CA ALA A 89 -22.92 21.61 -9.50
C ALA A 89 -23.70 22.78 -8.90
N ARG A 90 -23.08 23.54 -7.99
CA ARG A 90 -23.67 24.78 -7.42
C ARG A 90 -23.87 25.84 -8.48
N ALA A 91 -22.84 26.15 -9.26
CA ALA A 91 -22.91 27.14 -10.34
C ALA A 91 -23.94 26.77 -11.41
N ARG A 92 -24.18 25.47 -11.64
CA ARG A 92 -25.26 25.00 -12.52
C ARG A 92 -26.64 25.21 -11.89
N ASN A 93 -26.84 24.82 -10.63
CA ASN A 93 -28.11 25.00 -9.94
C ASN A 93 -28.51 26.49 -9.85
N GLU A 94 -27.55 27.39 -9.65
CA GLU A 94 -27.78 28.84 -9.63
C GLU A 94 -28.18 29.42 -11.00
N ARG A 95 -27.80 28.76 -12.10
CA ARG A 95 -28.20 29.16 -13.46
C ARG A 95 -29.57 28.62 -13.86
N ASP A 96 -29.98 27.49 -13.27
CA ASP A 96 -31.23 26.79 -13.57
C ASP A 96 -32.40 27.26 -12.67
N ASP A 97 -32.18 28.20 -11.73
CA ASP A 97 -33.21 28.82 -10.85
C ASP A 97 -33.60 30.24 -11.34
N PRO A 98 -34.69 30.39 -12.12
CA PRO A 98 -35.17 31.70 -12.55
C PRO A 98 -36.02 32.31 -11.42
N ARG A 99 -35.55 33.42 -10.85
CA ARG A 99 -36.38 34.30 -10.02
C ARG A 99 -37.50 34.96 -10.82
#